data_AF-A0A7X8AEB2-F1
#
_entry.id   AF-A0A7X8AEB2-F1
#
_cell.length_a   1.000
_cell.length_b   1.000
_cell.length_c   1.000
_cell.angle_alpha   90.00
_cell.angle_beta   90.00
_cell.angle_gamma   90.00
#
_symmetry.space_group_name_H-M   'P 1'
#
loop_
_entity.id
_entity.type
_entity.pdbx_description
1 polymer ?
#
loop_
_entity_poly.entity_id
_entity_poly.type
_entity_poly.pdbx_seq_one_letter_code
_entity_poly.pdbx_strand_id
1 'polypeptide(L)'
;MALEAISSISGSVPGIKPVKASDSEQRDVSFKDMLMDAIENVSQLQYESDVITEDFIAGRTDSIHSVMIAGTKASLALDFMIEVRNKIMDAYQEIMRMQV
;
A
#
# COMPACT_ATOMS: atom_id res chain seq x y z
N MET A 1 19.89 61.06 -14.33
CA MET A 1 19.09 60.28 -13.36
C MET A 1 18.52 59.12 -14.14
N ALA A 2 19.29 58.03 -14.26
CA ALA A 2 19.13 56.80 -13.47
C ALA A 2 17.78 56.17 -13.85
N LEU A 3 17.73 55.17 -14.74
CA LEU A 3 17.66 53.75 -14.34
C LEU A 3 17.78 52.77 -15.55
N GLU A 4 18.78 52.92 -16.42
CA GLU A 4 19.01 52.00 -17.58
C GLU A 4 20.10 50.94 -17.30
N ALA A 5 20.27 50.49 -16.05
CA ALA A 5 21.45 49.71 -15.63
C ALA A 5 21.19 48.31 -15.05
N ILE A 6 20.00 47.70 -15.23
CA ILE A 6 19.70 46.40 -14.57
C ILE A 6 19.14 45.32 -15.52
N SER A 7 19.19 45.49 -16.83
CA SER A 7 18.75 44.43 -17.77
C SER A 7 19.85 43.45 -18.22
N SER A 8 21.12 43.61 -17.79
CA SER A 8 22.24 42.81 -18.32
C SER A 8 22.94 41.85 -17.34
N ILE A 9 22.41 41.63 -16.13
CA ILE A 9 22.93 40.60 -15.18
C ILE A 9 21.85 39.56 -14.86
N SER A 10 21.30 38.92 -15.89
CA SER A 10 20.79 37.54 -15.73
C SER A 10 21.66 36.64 -16.57
N GLY A 11 22.92 36.55 -16.13
CA GLY A 11 23.91 35.65 -16.69
C GLY A 11 23.40 34.22 -16.57
N SER A 12 23.23 33.61 -17.74
CA SER A 12 23.25 32.17 -17.94
C SER A 12 24.41 31.58 -17.13
N VAL A 13 24.08 30.88 -16.04
CA VAL A 13 25.03 29.99 -15.36
C VAL A 13 25.02 28.68 -16.17
N PRO A 14 26.10 28.36 -16.91
CA PRO A 14 26.19 27.09 -17.60
C PRO A 14 26.47 26.03 -16.54
N GLY A 15 25.49 25.20 -16.21
CA GLY A 15 25.71 24.04 -15.33
C GLY A 15 24.57 23.70 -14.38
N ILE A 16 23.59 24.58 -14.16
CA ILE A 16 22.41 24.23 -13.38
C ILE A 16 21.31 23.85 -14.36
N LYS A 17 21.24 22.56 -14.70
CA LYS A 17 20.02 22.01 -15.28
C LYS A 17 18.92 22.26 -14.24
N PRO A 18 17.81 22.96 -14.58
CA PRO A 18 16.66 22.93 -13.71
C PRO A 18 16.33 21.45 -13.53
N VAL A 19 16.37 20.97 -12.27
CA VAL A 19 15.71 19.71 -11.93
C VAL A 19 14.29 19.93 -12.39
N LYS A 20 13.96 19.31 -13.52
CA LYS A 20 12.59 19.06 -13.91
C LYS A 20 12.04 18.36 -12.69
N ALA A 21 11.30 19.08 -11.87
CA ALA A 21 10.40 18.45 -10.92
C ALA A 21 9.67 17.44 -11.81
N SER A 22 9.96 16.15 -11.61
CA SER A 22 9.04 15.19 -12.18
C SER A 22 7.72 15.64 -11.60
N ASP A 23 6.77 15.93 -12.47
CA ASP A 23 5.39 15.61 -12.14
C ASP A 23 5.51 14.22 -11.52
N SER A 24 5.51 14.17 -10.19
CA SER A 24 4.94 13.06 -9.50
C SER A 24 3.53 13.13 -10.02
N GLU A 25 3.30 12.45 -11.14
CA GLU A 25 2.00 11.90 -11.45
C GLU A 25 1.55 11.38 -10.10
N GLN A 26 0.62 12.12 -9.49
CA GLN A 26 -0.16 11.64 -8.40
C GLN A 26 -0.87 10.45 -9.03
N ARG A 27 -0.19 9.30 -9.00
CA ARG A 27 -0.84 8.02 -9.07
C ARG A 27 -1.65 8.03 -7.79
N ASP A 28 -2.86 8.57 -7.91
CA ASP A 28 -3.94 8.31 -6.98
C ASP A 28 -4.05 6.79 -6.96
N VAL A 29 -3.30 6.16 -6.05
CA VAL A 29 -3.45 4.75 -5.76
C VAL A 29 -4.87 4.67 -5.24
N SER A 30 -5.76 4.09 -6.05
CA SER A 30 -7.16 4.01 -5.68
C SER A 30 -7.24 3.19 -4.41
N PHE A 31 -8.06 3.63 -3.45
CA PHE A 31 -8.39 2.81 -2.29
C PHE A 31 -8.88 1.41 -2.72
N LYS A 32 -9.56 1.32 -3.86
CA LYS A 32 -9.97 0.05 -4.47
C LYS A 32 -8.75 -0.83 -4.76
N ASP A 33 -7.70 -0.28 -5.36
CA ASP A 33 -6.50 -1.04 -5.74
C ASP A 33 -5.78 -1.54 -4.48
N MET A 34 -5.63 -0.67 -3.47
CA MET A 34 -5.06 -1.06 -2.17
C MET A 34 -5.88 -2.14 -1.46
N LEU A 35 -7.21 -2.06 -1.54
CA LEU A 35 -8.09 -3.08 -0.97
C LEU A 35 -7.98 -4.41 -1.73
N MET A 36 -7.90 -4.38 -3.05
CA MET A 36 -7.72 -5.59 -3.87
C MET A 36 -6.37 -6.24 -3.58
N ASP A 37 -5.30 -5.45 -3.49
CA ASP A 37 -3.98 -5.93 -3.09
C ASP A 37 -4.02 -6.56 -1.70
N ALA A 38 -4.73 -5.95 -0.74
CA ALA A 38 -4.87 -6.50 0.61
C ALA A 38 -5.60 -7.86 0.61
N ILE A 39 -6.67 -7.98 -0.18
CA ILE A 39 -7.42 -9.26 -0.35
C ILE A 39 -6.50 -10.33 -0.94
N GLU A 40 -5.75 -10.00 -1.98
CA GLU A 40 -4.82 -10.92 -2.63
C GLU A 40 -3.72 -11.36 -1.66
N ASN A 41 -3.19 -10.43 -0.84
CA ASN A 41 -2.23 -10.75 0.20
C ASN A 41 -2.79 -11.72 1.26
N VAL A 42 -4.03 -11.52 1.74
CA VAL A 42 -4.64 -12.47 2.70
C VAL A 42 -4.82 -13.84 2.06
N SER A 43 -5.28 -13.90 0.80
CA SER A 43 -5.39 -15.15 0.05
C SER A 43 -4.05 -15.86 -0.09
N GLN A 44 -2.98 -15.11 -0.35
CA GLN A 44 -1.63 -15.66 -0.47
C GLN A 44 -1.13 -16.22 0.87
N LEU A 45 -1.40 -15.53 1.98
CA LEU A 45 -1.03 -16.00 3.33
C LEU A 45 -1.79 -17.28 3.71
N GLN A 46 -3.06 -17.39 3.32
CA GLN A 46 -3.85 -18.61 3.50
C GLN A 46 -3.21 -19.77 2.72
N TYR A 47 -2.91 -19.56 1.43
CA TYR A 47 -2.27 -20.57 0.59
C TYR A 47 -0.89 -20.99 1.11
N GLU A 48 -0.07 -20.04 1.54
CA GLU A 48 1.24 -20.32 2.13
C GLU A 48 1.12 -21.17 3.39
N SER A 49 0.14 -20.86 4.26
CA SER A 49 -0.15 -21.67 5.45
C SER A 49 -0.56 -23.10 5.09
N ASP A 50 -1.37 -23.28 4.05
CA ASP A 50 -1.82 -24.59 3.58
C ASP A 50 -0.65 -25.42 3.03
N VAL A 51 0.22 -24.81 2.22
CA VAL A 51 1.42 -25.48 1.67
C VAL A 51 2.37 -25.92 2.78
N ILE A 52 2.65 -25.04 3.75
CA ILE A 52 3.54 -25.36 4.88
C ILE A 52 2.93 -26.49 5.74
N THR A 53 1.60 -26.49 5.89
CA THR A 53 0.86 -27.56 6.60
C THR A 53 0.97 -28.88 5.85
N GLU A 54 0.78 -28.88 4.52
CA GLU A 54 0.89 -30.06 3.69
C GLU A 54 2.31 -30.63 3.70
N ASP A 55 3.32 -29.78 3.60
CA ASP A 55 4.73 -30.18 3.68
C ASP A 55 5.09 -30.79 5.03
N PHE A 56 4.51 -30.27 6.12
CA PHE A 56 4.68 -30.84 7.45
C PHE A 56 4.03 -32.22 7.57
N ILE A 57 2.79 -32.36 7.12
CA ILE A 57 2.06 -33.65 7.14
C ILE A 57 2.77 -34.68 6.25
N ALA A 58 3.32 -34.25 5.12
CA ALA A 58 4.07 -35.09 4.19
C ALA A 58 5.48 -35.48 4.72
N GLY A 59 5.88 -34.97 5.89
CA GLY A 59 7.20 -35.24 6.48
C GLY A 59 8.36 -34.58 5.71
N ARG A 60 8.06 -33.59 4.85
CA ARG A 60 9.07 -32.81 4.12
C ARG A 60 9.73 -31.73 5.00
N THR A 61 9.08 -31.36 6.09
CA THR A 61 9.61 -30.44 7.10
C THR A 61 9.22 -30.90 8.51
N ASP A 62 10.17 -30.87 9.45
CA ASP A 62 9.93 -31.20 10.87
C ASP A 62 9.57 -29.96 11.72
N SER A 63 9.45 -28.80 11.08
CA SER A 63 9.22 -27.53 11.79
C SER A 63 7.73 -27.26 12.01
N ILE A 64 7.14 -27.88 13.04
CA ILE A 64 5.78 -27.58 13.52
C ILE A 64 5.62 -26.07 13.84
N HIS A 65 6.70 -25.40 14.26
CA HIS A 65 6.70 -23.97 14.54
C HIS A 65 6.36 -23.14 13.30
N SER A 66 6.85 -23.55 12.13
CA SER A 66 6.59 -22.85 10.87
C SER A 66 5.12 -22.94 10.48
N VAL A 67 4.49 -24.10 10.66
CA VAL A 67 3.05 -24.31 10.44
C VAL A 67 2.24 -23.41 11.37
N MET A 68 2.56 -23.41 12.67
CA MET A 68 1.83 -22.59 13.65
C MET A 68 1.97 -21.08 13.40
N ILE A 69 3.17 -20.62 13.03
CA ILE A 69 3.41 -19.21 12.69
C ILE A 69 2.63 -18.83 11.44
N ALA A 70 2.70 -19.64 10.38
CA ALA A 70 1.98 -19.37 9.13
C ALA A 70 0.47 -19.34 9.34
N GLY A 71 -0.08 -20.31 10.08
CA GLY A 71 -1.50 -20.35 10.42
C GLY A 71 -1.95 -19.15 11.27
N THR A 72 -1.16 -18.76 12.27
CA THR A 72 -1.45 -17.59 13.11
C THR A 72 -1.44 -16.31 12.28
N LYS A 73 -0.46 -16.17 11.37
CA LYS A 73 -0.33 -15.02 10.47
C LYS A 73 -1.52 -14.92 9.53
N ALA A 74 -1.95 -16.03 8.92
CA ALA A 74 -3.12 -16.07 8.05
C ALA A 74 -4.40 -15.69 8.81
N SER A 75 -4.62 -16.24 10.01
CA SER A 75 -5.79 -15.92 10.84
C SER A 75 -5.83 -14.44 11.22
N LEU A 76 -4.73 -13.90 11.73
CA LEU A 76 -4.65 -12.49 12.15
C LEU A 76 -4.89 -11.55 10.97
N ALA A 77 -4.33 -11.86 9.79
CA ALA A 77 -4.51 -11.06 8.59
C ALA A 77 -5.99 -11.06 8.12
N LEU A 78 -6.67 -12.21 8.22
CA LEU A 78 -8.09 -12.33 7.91
C LEU A 78 -8.96 -11.53 8.89
N ASP A 79 -8.70 -11.66 10.19
CA ASP A 79 -9.45 -10.92 11.23
C ASP A 79 -9.31 -9.41 11.02
N PHE A 80 -8.09 -8.95 10.77
CA PHE A 80 -7.83 -7.54 10.44
C PHE A 80 -8.59 -7.08 9.19
N MET A 81 -8.62 -7.90 8.13
CA MET A 81 -9.38 -7.59 6.91
C MET A 81 -10.88 -7.45 7.20
N ILE A 82 -11.45 -8.31 8.06
CA ILE A 82 -12.86 -8.24 8.45
C ILE A 82 -13.13 -6.92 9.19
N GLU A 83 -12.26 -6.52 10.12
CA GLU A 83 -12.39 -5.23 10.82
C GLU A 83 -12.34 -4.05 9.84
N VAL A 84 -11.39 -4.06 8.90
CA VAL A 84 -11.28 -3.03 7.86
C VAL A 84 -12.55 -2.98 7.01
N ARG A 85 -13.06 -4.14 6.56
CA ARG A 85 -14.31 -4.25 5.80
C ARG A 85 -15.48 -3.64 6.56
N ASN A 86 -15.62 -3.97 7.85
CA ASN A 86 -16.68 -3.44 8.70
C ASN A 86 -16.55 -1.91 8.81
N LYS A 87 -15.34 -1.40 9.05
CA LYS A 87 -15.12 0.05 9.19
C LYS A 87 -15.46 0.83 7.92
N ILE A 88 -15.18 0.27 6.75
CA ILE A 88 -15.57 0.86 5.46
C ILE A 88 -17.09 0.91 5.33
N MET A 89 -17.77 -0.18 5.70
CA MET A 89 -19.23 -0.24 5.65
C MET A 89 -19.87 0.77 6.60
N ASP A 90 -19.32 0.92 7.81
CA ASP A 90 -19.75 1.93 8.79
C ASP A 90 -19.55 3.35 8.23
N ALA A 91 -18.39 3.63 7.62
CA ALA A 91 -18.11 4.93 7.01
C ALA A 91 -19.09 5.25 5.86
N TYR A 92 -19.44 4.25 5.04
CA TYR A 92 -20.45 4.39 4.01
C TYR A 92 -21.83 4.70 4.61
N GLN A 93 -22.23 3.97 5.65
CA GLN A 93 -23.51 4.21 6.35
C GLN A 93 -23.56 5.61 6.98
N GLU A 94 -22.48 6.08 7.58
CA GLU A 94 -22.43 7.41 8.20
C GLU A 94 -22.59 8.54 7.17
N ILE A 95 -21.93 8.43 6.01
CA ILE A 95 -22.12 9.39 4.90
C ILE A 95 -23.58 9.45 4.46
N MET A 96 -24.26 8.30 4.37
CA MET A 96 -25.69 8.25 4.01
C MET A 96 -26.58 8.91 5.07
N ARG A 97 -26.20 8.86 6.35
CA ARG A 97 -26.95 9.50 7.45
C ARG A 97 -26.74 11.01 7.54
N MET A 98 -25.67 11.54 6.95
CA MET A 98 -25.44 13.00 6.88
C MET A 98 -26.28 13.70 5.79
N GLN A 99 -26.81 12.96 4.81
CA GLN A 99 -27.50 13.53 3.64
C GLN A 99 -29.04 13.57 3.78
N VAL A 100 -29.60 13.20 4.93
CA VAL A 100 -31.04 13.32 5.24
C VAL A 100 -31.35 14.52 6.12
#